data_AF-S0FD91-F1
#
_entry.id   AF-S0FD91-F1
#
_cell.length_a   1.000
_cell.length_b   1.000
_cell.length_c   1.000
_cell.angle_alpha   90.00
_cell.angle_beta   90.00
_cell.angle_gamma   90.00
#
_symmetry.space_group_name_H-M   'P 1'
#
loop_
_entity.id
_entity.type
_entity.pdbx_description
1 polymer ?
#
loop_
_entity_poly.entity_id
_entity_poly.type
_entity_poly.pdbx_seq_one_letter_code
_entity_poly.pdbx_strand_id
1 'polypeptide(L)' 'MTKAEIVDRIAKQTGIEKNTVTAVVEAFMKSVKDSMIVGEEVFL' A
#
# COMPACT_ATOMS: atom_id res chain seq x y z
N MET A 1 -2.80 -7.35 -11.30
CA MET A 1 -3.41 -6.22 -10.57
C MET A 1 -2.45 -5.06 -10.56
N THR A 2 -2.89 -3.86 -10.91
CA THR A 2 -2.13 -2.61 -10.84
C THR A 2 -2.32 -1.92 -9.49
N LYS A 3 -1.45 -0.96 -9.15
CA LYS A 3 -1.60 -0.13 -7.95
C LYS A 3 -2.97 0.57 -7.90
N ALA A 4 -3.43 1.09 -9.04
CA ALA A 4 -4.73 1.74 -9.15
C ALA A 4 -5.88 0.76 -8.83
N GLU A 5 -5.79 -0.49 -9.31
CA GLU A 5 -6.79 -1.52 -9.00
C GLU A 5 -6.80 -1.91 -7.51
N ILE A 6 -5.63 -1.92 -6.85
CA ILE A 6 -5.54 -2.15 -5.40
C ILE A 6 -6.20 -1.01 -4.62
N VAL A 7 -5.86 0.24 -4.94
CA VAL A 7 -6.46 1.43 -4.31
C VAL A 7 -7.97 1.42 -4.46
N ASP A 8 -8.46 1.15 -5.67
CA ASP A 8 -9.89 1.10 -5.95
C ASP A 8 -10.61 -0.01 -5.17
N ARG A 9 -9.97 -1.16 -5.02
CA ARG A 9 -10.52 -2.28 -4.24
C ARG A 9 -10.57 -1.95 -2.74
N ILE A 10 -9.50 -1.42 -2.18
CA ILE A 10 -9.44 -1.05 -0.75
C ILE A 10 -10.44 0.06 -0.43
N ALA A 11 -10.52 1.10 -1.27
CA ALA A 11 -11.49 2.19 -1.10
C ALA A 11 -12.93 1.66 -1.11
N LYS A 12 -13.27 0.76 -2.04
CA LYS A 12 -14.59 0.12 -2.09
C LYS A 12 -14.89 -0.77 -0.87
N GLN A 13 -13.90 -1.51 -0.38
CA GLN A 13 -14.08 -2.43 0.75
C GLN A 13 -14.17 -1.72 2.10
N THR A 14 -13.44 -0.62 2.27
CA THR A 14 -13.31 0.08 3.56
C THR A 14 -14.18 1.33 3.67
N GLY A 15 -14.66 1.87 2.54
CA GLY A 15 -15.36 3.16 2.48
C GLY A 15 -14.44 4.37 2.66
N ILE A 16 -13.12 4.17 2.72
CA ILE A 16 -12.13 5.25 2.86
C ILE A 16 -11.94 5.94 1.51
N GLU A 17 -11.77 7.27 1.55
CA GLU A 17 -11.50 8.07 0.36
C GLU A 17 -10.26 7.59 -0.40
N LYS A 18 -10.35 7.55 -1.75
CA LYS A 18 -9.28 7.05 -2.62
C LYS A 18 -7.95 7.78 -2.44
N ASN A 19 -7.97 9.09 -2.18
CA ASN A 19 -6.74 9.85 -1.95
C ASN A 19 -6.01 9.39 -0.68
N THR A 20 -6.77 9.16 0.39
CA THR A 20 -6.23 8.61 1.64
C THR A 20 -5.69 7.20 1.44
N VAL A 21 -6.44 6.33 0.75
CA VAL A 21 -5.96 4.97 0.42
C VAL A 21 -4.69 5.02 -0.43
N THR A 22 -4.62 5.93 -1.41
CA THR A 22 -3.44 6.11 -2.26
C THR A 22 -2.21 6.44 -1.43
N ALA A 23 -2.33 7.42 -0.52
CA ALA A 23 -1.24 7.83 0.36
C ALA A 23 -0.79 6.68 1.28
N VAL A 24 -1.74 5.91 1.84
CA VAL A 24 -1.43 4.75 2.68
C VAL A 24 -0.71 3.65 1.90
N VAL A 25 -1.19 3.30 0.70
CA VAL A 25 -0.56 2.27 -0.15
C VAL A 25 0.85 2.70 -0.57
N GLU A 26 1.05 3.97 -0.90
CA GLU A 26 2.40 4.51 -1.21
C GLU A 26 3.34 4.43 -0.02
N ALA A 27 2.89 4.89 1.15
CA ALA A 27 3.69 4.84 2.37
C ALA A 27 4.03 3.39 2.77
N PHE A 28 3.08 2.47 2.63
CA PHE A 28 3.29 1.05 2.88
C PHE A 28 4.32 0.46 1.91
N MET A 29 4.16 0.68 0.60
CA MET A 29 5.11 0.19 -0.41
C MET A 29 6.52 0.74 -0.18
N LYS A 30 6.63 2.02 0.20
CA LYS A 30 7.92 2.62 0.55
C LYS A 30 8.53 1.96 1.78
N SER A 31 7.74 1.77 2.84
CA SER A 31 8.21 1.16 4.09
C SER A 31 8.70 -0.28 3.87
N VAL A 32 7.95 -1.08 3.11
CA VAL A 32 8.36 -2.45 2.75
C VAL A 32 9.66 -2.44 1.96
N LYS A 33 9.76 -1.55 0.95
CA LYS A 33 10.98 -1.41 0.16
C LYS A 33 12.19 -1.04 1.03
N ASP A 34 12.02 -0.08 1.93
CA ASP A 34 13.09 0.40 2.81
C ASP A 34 13.55 -0.71 3.77
N SER A 35 12.63 -1.48 4.39
CA SER A 35 12.96 -2.66 5.20
C SER A 35 13.74 -3.72 4.43
N MET A 36 13.31 -4.05 3.21
CA MET A 36 14.01 -5.05 2.39
C MET A 36 15.42 -4.60 1.97
N ILE A 37 15.65 -3.29 1.78
CA ILE A 37 16.98 -2.74 1.45
C ILE A 37 17.95 -2.92 2.63
N VAL A 38 17.47 -2.80 3.87
CA VAL A 38 18.30 -2.98 5.07
C VAL A 38 18.42 -4.44 5.52
N GLY A 39 17.87 -5.39 4.75
CA GLY A 39 17.95 -6.82 5.04
C GLY A 39 16.93 -7.30 6.07
N GLU A 40 15.92 -6.48 6.39
CA GLU A 40 14.80 -6.89 7.24
C GLU A 40 13.74 -7.61 6.40
N GLU A 41 13.50 -8.89 6.70
CA GLU A 41 12.46 -9.67 6.02
C GLU A 41 11.06 -9.19 6.44
N VAL A 42 10.18 -9.00 5.45
CA VAL A 42 8.80 -8.59 5.65
C VAL A 42 7.87 -9.77 5.38
N PHE A 43 7.08 -10.16 6.38
CA PHE A 43 6.06 -11.21 6.29
C PHE A 43 4.66 -10.58 6.18
N LEU A 44 3.85 -11.03 5.22
CA LEU A 44 2.53 -10.49 4.87
C LEU A 44 1.46 -11.58 4.84
#